data_AF-A0A2P6W5L9-F1
#
_entry.id   AF-A0A2P6W5L9-F1
#
_cell.length_a   1.000
_cell.length_b   1.000
_cell.length_c   1.000
_cell.angle_alpha   90.00
_cell.angle_beta   90.00
_cell.angle_gamma   90.00
#
_symmetry.space_group_name_H-M   'P 1'
#
loop_
_entity.id
_entity.type
_entity.pdbx_description
1 polymer ?
#
loop_
_entity_poly.entity_id
_entity_poly.type
_entity_poly.pdbx_seq_one_letter_code
_entity_poly.pdbx_strand_id
1 'polypeptide(L)'
;MELEEIARKYALNNAVDHGGECNPGAVIGKIFAEEEFEKKGEVQQKAQEVCEEVNGLSQEEQEEKLEEYEFEEQEDEEHDPIPDLDVNEDEEVVLRFAPNPNGPPHVGHARGMVINGELKQKYDGKLILPYDDTDPVTKRPLKTDEYNAYEMLKEDYEWLGYEI
;
A
#
# COMPACT_ATOMS: atom_id res chain seq x y z
N MET A 1 -14.16 -19.28 -17.25
CA MET A 1 -13.92 -20.74 -17.22
C MET A 1 -15.04 -21.37 -16.39
N GLU A 2 -15.26 -22.69 -16.39
CA GLU A 2 -16.19 -23.28 -15.42
C GLU A 2 -15.61 -23.15 -14.00
N LEU A 3 -16.45 -22.95 -12.96
CA LEU A 3 -16.01 -22.75 -11.57
C LEU A 3 -15.03 -23.83 -11.09
N GLU A 4 -15.25 -25.07 -11.52
CA GLU A 4 -14.40 -26.22 -11.21
C GLU A 4 -12.98 -26.07 -11.77
N GLU A 5 -12.86 -25.57 -13.00
CA GLU A 5 -11.58 -25.36 -13.68
C GLU A 5 -10.78 -24.24 -13.00
N ILE A 6 -11.45 -23.13 -12.64
CA ILE A 6 -10.83 -22.01 -11.91
C ILE A 6 -10.38 -22.46 -10.51
N ALA A 7 -11.24 -23.21 -9.81
CA ALA A 7 -10.89 -23.75 -8.50
C ALA A 7 -9.68 -24.69 -8.59
N ARG A 8 -9.59 -25.51 -9.64
CA ARG A 8 -8.48 -26.46 -9.85
C ARG A 8 -7.18 -25.78 -10.21
N LYS A 9 -7.22 -24.79 -11.11
CA LYS A 9 -6.08 -23.92 -11.44
C LYS A 9 -5.46 -23.33 -10.17
N TYR A 10 -6.28 -22.69 -9.33
CA TYR A 10 -5.80 -22.03 -8.13
C TYR A 10 -5.46 -22.97 -6.98
N ALA A 11 -6.12 -24.12 -6.86
CA ALA A 11 -5.79 -25.14 -5.88
C ALA A 11 -4.43 -25.79 -6.16
N LEU A 12 -4.14 -26.14 -7.42
CA LEU A 12 -2.84 -26.67 -7.83
C LEU A 12 -1.73 -25.64 -7.60
N ASN A 13 -1.93 -24.38 -8.01
CA ASN A 13 -0.95 -23.33 -7.79
C ASN A 13 -0.63 -23.16 -6.29
N ASN A 14 -1.67 -23.08 -5.47
CA ASN A 14 -1.50 -22.91 -4.02
C ASN A 14 -0.80 -24.11 -3.37
N ALA A 15 -1.15 -25.34 -3.78
CA ALA A 15 -0.51 -26.54 -3.25
C ALA A 15 0.98 -26.61 -3.62
N VAL A 16 1.34 -26.32 -4.88
CA VAL A 16 2.74 -26.31 -5.34
C VAL A 16 3.56 -25.25 -4.57
N ASP A 17 3.02 -24.04 -4.42
CA ASP A 17 3.67 -22.95 -3.67
C ASP A 17 3.88 -23.28 -2.18
N HIS A 18 3.10 -24.21 -1.62
CA HIS A 18 3.11 -24.58 -0.21
C HIS A 18 3.50 -26.04 0.05
N GLY A 19 4.27 -26.64 -0.87
CA GLY A 19 4.89 -27.95 -0.63
C GLY A 19 3.90 -29.12 -0.56
N GLY A 20 2.83 -29.05 -1.33
CA GLY A 20 1.81 -30.09 -1.45
C GLY A 20 0.48 -29.78 -0.78
N GLU A 21 0.39 -28.71 0.01
CA GLU A 21 -0.77 -28.40 0.84
C GLU A 21 -1.61 -27.24 0.27
N CYS A 22 -2.82 -27.56 -0.15
CA CYS A 22 -3.85 -26.62 -0.61
C CYS A 22 -4.64 -26.02 0.56
N ASN A 23 -4.74 -24.69 0.60
CA ASN A 23 -5.57 -23.94 1.53
C ASN A 23 -6.84 -23.41 0.83
N PRO A 24 -8.04 -23.94 1.16
CA PRO A 24 -9.28 -23.52 0.52
C PRO A 24 -9.55 -22.01 0.64
N GLY A 25 -9.15 -21.37 1.75
CA GLY A 25 -9.34 -19.94 1.96
C GLY A 25 -8.53 -19.08 0.98
N ALA A 26 -7.30 -19.47 0.69
CA ALA A 26 -6.45 -18.79 -0.30
C ALA A 26 -7.03 -18.94 -1.71
N VAL A 27 -7.47 -20.16 -2.06
CA VAL A 27 -8.09 -20.49 -3.35
C VAL A 27 -9.37 -19.69 -3.57
N ILE A 28 -10.25 -19.62 -2.57
CA ILE A 28 -11.50 -18.82 -2.66
C ILE A 28 -11.20 -17.36 -3.00
N GLY A 29 -10.19 -16.77 -2.35
CA GLY A 29 -9.78 -15.38 -2.62
C GLY A 29 -9.35 -15.16 -4.06
N LYS A 30 -8.60 -16.10 -4.63
CA LYS A 30 -8.16 -16.05 -6.03
C LYS A 30 -9.29 -16.30 -7.02
N ILE A 31 -10.21 -17.23 -6.75
CA ILE A 31 -11.42 -17.44 -7.58
C ILE A 31 -12.22 -16.14 -7.71
N PHE A 32 -12.46 -15.43 -6.60
CA PHE A 32 -13.19 -14.16 -6.62
C PHE A 32 -12.42 -13.00 -7.26
N ALA A 33 -11.08 -13.09 -7.34
CA ALA A 33 -10.26 -12.11 -8.03
C ALA A 33 -10.31 -12.30 -9.57
N GLU A 34 -10.47 -13.54 -10.03
CA GLU A 34 -10.58 -13.86 -11.47
C GLU A 34 -11.99 -13.58 -12.01
N GLU A 35 -13.03 -14.02 -11.30
CA GLU A 35 -14.40 -13.94 -11.80
C GLU A 35 -15.43 -13.73 -10.67
N GLU A 36 -16.46 -12.92 -10.92
CA GLU A 36 -17.54 -12.70 -9.95
C GLU A 36 -18.56 -13.84 -10.00
N PHE A 37 -18.79 -14.49 -8.85
CA PHE A 37 -19.80 -15.53 -8.71
C PHE A 37 -20.94 -15.07 -7.80
N GLU A 38 -22.19 -15.21 -8.25
CA GLU A 38 -23.38 -14.84 -7.46
C GLU A 38 -23.51 -15.68 -6.18
N LYS A 39 -23.15 -16.96 -6.25
CA LYS A 39 -23.37 -17.93 -5.17
C LYS A 39 -22.09 -18.27 -4.43
N LYS A 40 -21.76 -17.44 -3.44
CA LYS A 40 -20.55 -17.62 -2.60
C LYS A 40 -20.45 -19.01 -1.94
N GLY A 41 -21.58 -19.60 -1.56
CA GLY A 41 -21.60 -20.94 -0.96
C GLY A 41 -21.14 -22.05 -1.90
N GLU A 42 -21.46 -21.95 -3.19
CA GLU A 42 -21.01 -22.92 -4.21
C GLU A 42 -19.51 -22.81 -4.44
N VAL A 43 -18.96 -21.58 -4.48
CA VAL A 43 -17.51 -21.34 -4.55
C VAL A 43 -16.78 -21.94 -3.35
N GLN A 44 -17.30 -21.71 -2.13
CA GLN A 44 -16.70 -22.26 -0.91
C GLN A 44 -16.68 -23.78 -0.90
N GLN A 45 -17.80 -24.41 -1.28
CA GLN A 45 -17.91 -25.86 -1.34
C GLN A 45 -16.96 -26.43 -2.40
N LYS A 46 -16.92 -25.82 -3.60
CA LYS A 46 -16.10 -26.32 -4.69
C LYS A 46 -14.60 -26.15 -4.42
N ALA A 47 -14.18 -25.03 -3.82
CA ALA A 47 -12.80 -24.83 -3.42
C ALA A 47 -12.35 -25.83 -2.34
N GLN A 48 -13.22 -26.19 -1.39
CA GLN A 48 -12.93 -27.22 -0.40
C GLN A 48 -12.76 -28.60 -1.05
N GLU A 49 -13.74 -29.00 -1.86
CA GLU A 49 -13.70 -30.28 -2.59
C GLU A 49 -12.43 -30.42 -3.43
N VAL A 50 -12.11 -29.40 -4.23
CA VAL A 50 -10.94 -29.43 -5.12
C VAL A 50 -9.62 -29.40 -4.33
N CYS A 51 -9.53 -28.64 -3.23
CA CYS A 51 -8.34 -28.70 -2.38
C CYS A 51 -8.12 -30.08 -1.76
N GLU A 52 -9.19 -30.77 -1.33
CA GLU A 52 -9.08 -32.14 -0.81
C GLU A 52 -8.57 -33.11 -1.89
N GLU A 53 -9.05 -32.97 -3.12
CA GLU A 53 -8.55 -33.75 -4.27
C GLU A 53 -7.08 -33.48 -4.56
N VAL A 54 -6.68 -32.20 -4.61
CA VAL A 54 -5.30 -31.78 -4.88
C VAL A 54 -4.34 -32.25 -3.78
N ASN A 55 -4.75 -32.17 -2.52
CA ASN A 55 -3.98 -32.68 -1.38
C ASN A 55 -3.78 -34.21 -1.41
N GLY A 56 -4.63 -34.93 -2.15
CA GLY A 56 -4.48 -36.36 -2.38
C GLY A 56 -3.44 -36.73 -3.45
N LEU A 57 -2.97 -35.76 -4.23
CA LEU A 57 -1.96 -35.95 -5.27
C LEU A 57 -0.55 -35.85 -4.69
N SER A 58 0.41 -36.53 -5.32
CA SER A 58 1.82 -36.28 -5.05
C SER A 58 2.25 -34.91 -5.58
N GLN A 59 3.31 -34.34 -5.01
CA GLN A 59 3.83 -33.04 -5.44
C GLN A 59 4.23 -33.02 -6.92
N GLU A 60 4.80 -34.13 -7.43
CA GLU A 60 5.15 -34.29 -8.85
C GLU A 60 3.90 -34.25 -9.75
N GLU A 61 2.80 -34.91 -9.34
CA GLU A 61 1.52 -34.86 -10.07
C GLU A 61 0.84 -33.49 -9.98
N GLN A 62 1.05 -32.74 -8.89
CA GLN A 62 0.53 -31.39 -8.76
C GLN A 62 1.25 -30.44 -9.72
N GLU A 63 2.59 -30.53 -9.78
CA GLU A 63 3.42 -29.76 -10.71
C GLU A 63 3.07 -30.09 -12.17
N GLU A 64 3.00 -31.38 -12.54
CA GLU A 64 2.63 -31.81 -13.90
C GLU A 64 1.26 -31.26 -14.33
N LYS A 65 0.27 -31.32 -13.44
CA LYS A 65 -1.08 -30.80 -13.74
C LYS A 65 -1.15 -29.29 -13.74
N LEU A 66 -0.26 -28.61 -13.01
CA LEU A 66 -0.19 -27.15 -13.01
C LEU A 66 0.31 -26.61 -14.35
N GLU A 67 1.18 -27.36 -15.06
CA GLU A 67 1.66 -27.01 -16.40
C GLU A 67 0.54 -26.89 -17.45
N GLU A 68 -0.62 -27.50 -17.21
CA GLU A 68 -1.79 -27.38 -18.10
C GLU A 68 -2.47 -25.99 -17.99
N TYR A 69 -2.13 -25.20 -16.98
CA TYR A 69 -2.75 -23.90 -16.72
C TYR A 69 -1.77 -22.76 -16.99
N GLU A 70 -2.24 -21.76 -17.73
CA GLU A 70 -1.53 -20.49 -17.88
C GLU A 70 -2.02 -19.49 -16.82
N PHE A 71 -1.07 -18.83 -16.17
CA PHE A 71 -1.32 -17.72 -15.26
C PHE A 71 -0.97 -16.43 -16.00
N GLU A 72 -1.95 -15.53 -16.12
CA GLU A 72 -1.65 -14.17 -16.53
C GLU A 72 -0.86 -13.51 -15.40
N GLU A 73 0.32 -12.96 -15.71
CA GLU A 73 1.01 -12.09 -14.78
C GLU A 73 0.09 -10.89 -14.51
N GLN A 74 -0.50 -10.82 -13.31
CA GLN A 74 -1.07 -9.56 -12.86
C GLN A 74 0.11 -8.61 -12.68
N GLU A 75 0.18 -7.58 -13.53
CA GLU A 75 1.03 -6.44 -13.25
C GLU A 75 0.64 -5.95 -11.86
N ASP A 76 1.60 -5.92 -10.92
CA ASP A 76 1.41 -5.21 -9.67
C ASP A 76 1.04 -3.78 -10.06
N GLU A 77 -0.23 -3.39 -9.90
CA GLU A 77 -0.62 -1.99 -10.07
C GLU A 77 0.18 -1.22 -9.03
N GLU A 78 1.27 -0.57 -9.47
CA GLU A 78 2.06 0.34 -8.65
C GLU A 78 1.13 1.49 -8.28
N HIS A 79 0.45 1.37 -7.14
CA HIS A 79 -0.28 2.47 -6.57
C HIS A 79 0.72 3.54 -6.16
N ASP A 80 0.70 4.67 -6.87
CA ASP A 80 1.41 5.87 -6.43
C ASP A 80 0.94 6.19 -5.00
N PRO A 81 1.83 6.14 -3.99
CA PRO A 81 1.47 6.44 -2.62
C PRO A 81 1.05 7.91 -2.43
N ILE A 82 1.30 8.75 -3.44
CA ILE A 82 1.00 10.18 -3.43
C ILE A 82 -0.26 10.44 -4.24
N PRO A 83 -1.36 10.85 -3.58
CA PRO A 83 -2.63 11.05 -4.27
C PRO A 83 -2.54 12.21 -5.26
N ASP A 84 -3.27 12.09 -6.37
CA ASP A 84 -3.44 13.20 -7.29
C ASP A 84 -4.33 14.29 -6.67
N LEU A 85 -3.95 15.54 -6.92
CA LEU A 85 -4.77 16.72 -6.65
C LEU A 85 -5.69 16.99 -7.84
N ASP A 86 -6.92 17.41 -7.55
CA ASP A 86 -7.86 17.91 -8.55
C ASP A 86 -7.53 19.38 -8.86
N VAL A 87 -6.57 19.57 -9.77
CA VAL A 87 -6.07 20.89 -10.21
C VAL A 87 -6.01 20.95 -11.73
N ASN A 88 -6.29 22.12 -12.30
CA ASN A 88 -6.16 22.33 -13.74
C ASN A 88 -4.69 22.51 -14.14
N GLU A 89 -4.34 22.24 -15.40
CA GLU A 89 -2.96 22.34 -15.91
C GLU A 89 -2.32 23.73 -15.70
N ASP A 90 -3.13 24.79 -15.65
CA ASP A 90 -2.67 26.17 -15.47
C ASP A 90 -2.64 26.65 -14.00
N GLU A 91 -3.03 25.82 -13.04
CA GLU A 91 -3.10 26.20 -11.63
C GLU A 91 -1.79 25.91 -10.88
N GLU A 92 -1.19 26.96 -10.30
CA GLU A 92 -0.01 26.80 -9.45
C GLU A 92 -0.40 26.14 -8.12
N VAL A 93 0.17 24.96 -7.85
CA VAL A 93 -0.02 24.25 -6.58
C VAL A 93 0.82 24.91 -5.48
N VAL A 94 0.16 25.36 -4.40
CA VAL A 94 0.82 25.92 -3.22
C VAL A 94 0.42 25.13 -1.97
N LEU A 95 1.39 24.46 -1.38
CA LEU A 95 1.25 23.57 -0.24
C LEU A 95 1.80 24.19 1.03
N ARG A 96 1.40 23.65 2.19
CA ARG A 96 1.97 24.06 3.47
C ARG A 96 2.11 22.91 4.45
N PHE A 97 3.25 22.87 5.13
CA PHE A 97 3.41 22.09 6.34
C PHE A 97 3.43 23.06 7.53
N ALA A 98 2.45 22.97 8.43
CA ALA A 98 2.26 23.94 9.51
C ALA A 98 2.55 23.33 10.91
N PRO A 99 3.83 23.09 11.27
CA PRO A 99 4.17 22.47 12.53
C PRO A 99 4.04 23.45 13.70
N ASN A 100 3.73 22.91 14.89
CA ASN A 100 3.90 23.66 16.12
C ASN A 100 5.38 23.54 16.55
N PRO A 101 6.10 24.64 16.79
CA PRO A 101 7.53 24.58 17.12
C PRO A 101 7.77 24.30 18.62
N ASN A 102 7.00 23.40 19.23
CA ASN A 102 7.01 23.15 20.67
C ASN A 102 7.94 22.00 21.10
N GLY A 103 8.64 21.37 20.15
CA GLY A 103 9.58 20.29 20.41
C GLY A 103 10.28 19.83 19.13
N PRO A 104 11.21 18.85 19.24
CA PRO A 104 11.84 18.24 18.08
C PRO A 104 10.81 17.51 17.19
N PRO A 105 11.01 17.50 15.86
CA PRO A 105 10.24 16.66 14.96
C PRO A 105 10.33 15.17 15.30
N HIS A 106 9.36 14.40 14.81
CA HIS A 106 9.24 12.96 15.02
C HIS A 106 8.55 12.34 13.80
N VAL A 107 8.41 11.01 13.72
CA VAL A 107 7.84 10.32 12.54
C VAL A 107 6.47 10.83 12.09
N GLY A 108 5.62 11.26 13.03
CA GLY A 108 4.34 11.92 12.69
C GLY A 108 4.51 13.23 11.90
N HIS A 109 5.54 14.02 12.16
CA HIS A 109 5.91 15.20 11.37
C HIS A 109 6.41 14.75 10.00
N ALA A 110 7.29 13.75 9.94
CA ALA A 110 7.86 13.24 8.69
C ALA A 110 6.78 12.86 7.67
N ARG A 111 5.66 12.26 8.11
CA ARG A 111 4.52 11.98 7.20
C ARG A 111 3.98 13.25 6.53
N GLY A 112 3.75 14.32 7.30
CA GLY A 112 3.27 15.59 6.77
C GLY A 112 4.31 16.29 5.90
N MET A 113 5.59 16.19 6.26
CA MET A 113 6.71 16.72 5.47
C MET A 113 6.79 16.00 4.11
N VAL A 114 6.88 14.67 4.11
CA VAL A 114 6.96 13.82 2.92
C VAL A 114 5.78 14.06 1.98
N ILE A 115 4.53 13.99 2.47
CA ILE A 115 3.37 14.16 1.60
C ILE A 115 3.37 15.52 0.91
N ASN A 116 3.69 16.60 1.63
CA ASN A 116 3.74 17.94 1.04
C ASN A 116 4.97 18.10 0.11
N GLY A 117 6.10 17.49 0.45
CA GLY A 117 7.32 17.51 -0.36
C GLY A 117 7.17 16.76 -1.69
N GLU A 118 6.59 15.58 -1.66
CA GLU A 118 6.28 14.79 -2.87
C GLU A 118 5.26 15.51 -3.76
N LEU A 119 4.19 16.05 -3.17
CA LEU A 119 3.21 16.85 -3.93
C LEU A 119 3.84 18.11 -4.53
N LYS A 120 4.77 18.77 -3.83
CA LYS A 120 5.53 19.90 -4.38
C LYS A 120 6.30 19.46 -5.63
N GLN A 121 7.02 18.34 -5.56
CA GLN A 121 7.80 17.83 -6.69
C GLN A 121 6.91 17.37 -7.86
N LYS A 122 5.83 16.64 -7.56
CA LYS A 122 4.87 16.10 -8.55
C LYS A 122 4.21 17.19 -9.39
N TYR A 123 3.90 18.33 -8.77
CA TYR A 123 3.18 19.44 -9.41
C TYR A 123 4.05 20.67 -9.73
N ASP A 124 5.39 20.56 -9.60
CA ASP A 124 6.31 21.71 -9.69
C ASP A 124 5.81 22.93 -8.87
N GLY A 125 5.29 22.64 -7.68
CA GLY A 125 4.58 23.59 -6.84
C GLY A 125 5.49 24.37 -5.89
N LYS A 126 4.85 25.20 -5.05
CA LYS A 126 5.50 25.89 -3.93
C LYS A 126 5.12 25.24 -2.62
N LEU A 127 6.06 25.25 -1.68
CA LEU A 127 5.85 24.79 -0.33
C LEU A 127 6.16 25.90 0.66
N ILE A 128 5.29 26.06 1.65
CA ILE A 128 5.46 27.05 2.71
C ILE A 128 5.54 26.32 4.06
N LEU A 129 6.47 26.75 4.92
CA LEU A 129 6.60 26.26 6.29
C LEU A 129 6.13 27.34 7.29
N PRO A 130 4.81 27.60 7.43
CA PRO A 130 4.34 28.50 8.47
C PRO A 130 4.41 27.80 9.84
N TYR A 131 5.04 28.42 10.82
CA TYR A 131 5.04 27.91 12.19
C TYR A 131 3.73 28.27 12.89
N ASP A 132 3.05 27.30 13.50
CA ASP A 132 1.86 27.50 14.32
C ASP A 132 2.28 27.73 15.78
N ASP A 133 2.71 28.95 16.10
CA ASP A 133 3.29 29.35 17.39
C ASP A 133 2.37 30.23 18.24
N THR A 134 1.08 30.24 17.92
CA THR A 134 0.09 31.17 18.48
C THR A 134 -0.43 30.80 19.88
N ASP A 135 -0.13 29.59 20.37
CA ASP A 135 -0.56 29.09 21.70
C ASP A 135 0.62 28.99 22.69
N PRO A 136 0.86 30.03 23.51
CA PRO A 136 1.96 30.04 24.48
C PRO A 136 1.72 29.19 25.73
N VAL A 137 0.51 28.66 25.93
CA VAL A 137 0.10 27.96 27.15
C VAL A 137 0.23 26.45 26.97
N THR A 138 -0.38 25.91 25.91
CA THR A 138 -0.42 24.46 25.68
C THR A 138 0.65 24.00 24.71
N LYS A 139 1.09 24.86 23.79
CA LYS A 139 2.06 24.53 22.73
C LYS A 139 3.20 25.54 22.66
N ARG A 140 3.75 25.87 23.83
CA ARG A 140 4.85 26.84 23.94
C ARG A 140 6.02 26.43 23.03
N PRO A 141 6.54 27.35 22.20
CA PRO A 141 7.70 27.07 21.37
C PRO A 141 8.92 26.63 22.20
N LEU A 142 9.61 25.59 21.75
CA LEU A 142 10.89 25.15 22.31
C LEU A 142 12.00 25.98 21.68
N LYS A 143 12.47 26.97 22.43
CA LYS A 143 13.60 27.81 22.07
C LYS A 143 14.44 28.09 23.31
N THR A 144 15.59 27.44 23.40
CA THR A 144 16.62 27.59 24.44
C THR A 144 17.97 27.81 23.77
N ASP A 145 19.03 28.06 24.56
CA ASP A 145 20.39 28.16 24.03
C ASP A 145 20.92 26.84 23.43
N GLU A 146 20.34 25.71 23.84
CA GLU A 146 20.72 24.36 23.38
C GLU A 146 19.81 23.82 22.27
N TYR A 147 18.51 24.17 22.30
CA TYR A 147 17.51 23.59 21.40
C TYR A 147 16.65 24.67 20.76
N ASN A 148 16.51 24.63 19.43
CA ASN A 148 15.65 25.53 18.68
C ASN A 148 14.78 24.71 17.72
N ALA A 149 13.52 24.48 18.10
CA ALA A 149 12.60 23.66 17.30
C ALA A 149 12.32 24.25 15.91
N TYR A 150 12.44 25.57 15.73
CA TYR A 150 12.29 26.18 14.40
C TYR A 150 13.38 25.69 13.44
N GLU A 151 14.63 25.71 13.87
CA GLU A 151 15.76 25.24 13.04
C GLU A 151 15.67 23.73 12.83
N MET A 152 15.39 22.95 13.89
CA MET A 152 15.25 21.49 13.79
C MET A 152 14.17 21.08 12.79
N LEU A 153 13.01 21.74 12.81
CA LEU A 153 11.94 21.46 11.86
C LEU A 153 12.36 21.74 10.42
N LYS A 154 13.17 22.78 10.18
CA LYS A 154 13.68 23.12 8.86
C LYS A 154 14.78 22.14 8.42
N GLU A 155 15.75 21.87 9.29
CA GLU A 155 16.86 20.95 9.04
C GLU A 155 16.36 19.53 8.76
N ASP A 156 15.35 19.05 9.49
CA ASP A 156 14.77 17.72 9.25
C ASP A 156 13.97 17.67 7.94
N TYR A 157 13.33 18.78 7.55
CA TYR A 157 12.65 18.88 6.25
C TYR A 157 13.65 18.75 5.09
N GLU A 158 14.78 19.46 5.21
CA GLU A 158 15.90 19.40 4.25
C GLU A 158 16.58 18.02 4.28
N TRP A 159 16.76 17.41 5.46
CA TRP A 159 17.34 16.07 5.62
C TRP A 159 16.50 14.98 4.95
N LEU A 160 15.17 15.13 4.96
CA LEU A 160 14.25 14.28 4.21
C LEU A 160 14.33 14.47 2.68
N GLY A 161 15.12 15.43 2.20
CA GLY A 161 15.38 15.65 0.77
C GLY A 161 14.44 16.67 0.11
N TYR A 162 13.68 17.44 0.88
CA TYR A 162 12.75 18.41 0.35
C TYR A 162 13.23 19.85 0.57
N GLU A 163 13.19 20.64 -0.50
CA GLU A 163 13.38 22.09 -0.41
C GLU A 163 12.08 22.75 0.00
N ILE A 164 12.14 23.72 0.91
CA ILE A 164 11.02 24.61 1.26
C ILE A 164 11.04 25.79 0.31
#